data_AF-A0A959S9F7-F1
#
_entry.id   AF-A0A959S9F7-F1
#
_cell.length_a   1.000
_cell.length_b   1.000
_cell.length_c   1.000
_cell.angle_alpha   90.00
_cell.angle_beta   90.00
_cell.angle_gamma   90.00
#
_symmetry.space_group_name_H-M   'P 1'
#
loop_
_entity.id
_entity.type
_entity.pdbx_description
1 polymer ?
#
loop_
_entity_poly.entity_id
_entity_poly.type
_entity_poly.pdbx_seq_one_letter_code
_entity_poly.pdbx_strand_id
1 'polypeptide(L)'
;IAEVRLHHVFEHFTRVQASALLASWNAWLQPGGIVHIEVPDLGRTAKAVLSAFTGHKAKQVGLRHIFGSQEAHWAVHYDGYTKASLHALLKSFGFTPDRTVQERYKATYNLTVIAHKASDLTEQQALDAAQAHLSEYMVDESPSEQRLLSTWMNDFKAQLAKTRGGS
;
A
#
# COMPACT_ATOMS: atom_id res chain seq x y z
N ILE A 1 2.48 16.33 12.69
CA ILE A 1 3.44 15.23 12.99
C ILE A 1 4.63 15.28 12.04
N ALA A 2 5.79 14.70 12.41
CA ALA A 2 7.00 14.75 11.58
C ALA A 2 7.25 13.47 10.75
N GLU A 3 6.86 12.30 11.27
CA GLU A 3 7.04 11.01 10.60
C GLU A 3 5.83 10.10 10.86
N VAL A 4 5.45 9.33 9.84
CA VAL A 4 4.65 8.11 9.96
C VAL A 4 5.53 6.93 9.52
N ARG A 5 5.63 5.90 10.35
CA ARG A 5 6.52 4.75 10.13
C ARG A 5 5.77 3.45 10.33
N LEU A 6 5.88 2.55 9.35
CA LEU A 6 5.26 1.23 9.35
C LEU A 6 6.30 0.18 8.96
N HIS A 7 6.40 -0.87 9.77
CA HIS A 7 7.22 -2.05 9.50
C HIS A 7 6.32 -3.27 9.50
N HIS A 8 6.06 -3.84 8.31
CA HIS A 8 5.16 -4.99 8.16
C HIS A 8 3.74 -4.74 8.70
N VAL A 9 3.19 -3.56 8.41
CA VAL A 9 1.82 -3.17 8.80
C VAL A 9 1.01 -2.73 7.57
N PHE A 10 1.66 -2.13 6.58
CA PHE A 10 0.94 -1.48 5.48
C PHE A 10 0.22 -2.48 4.58
N GLU A 11 0.79 -3.67 4.39
CA GLU A 11 0.22 -4.79 3.65
C GLU A 11 -1.05 -5.38 4.30
N HIS A 12 -1.30 -5.08 5.58
CA HIS A 12 -2.49 -5.51 6.30
C HIS A 12 -3.68 -4.56 6.11
N PHE A 13 -3.50 -3.43 5.42
CA PHE A 13 -4.60 -2.58 5.02
C PHE A 13 -5.16 -3.05 3.68
N THR A 14 -6.48 -3.03 3.54
CA THR A 14 -7.08 -3.13 2.20
C THR A 14 -6.62 -1.95 1.35
N ARG A 15 -6.61 -2.08 0.02
CA ARG A 15 -6.24 -0.98 -0.90
C ARG A 15 -6.99 0.33 -0.62
N VAL A 16 -8.26 0.23 -0.20
CA VAL A 16 -9.10 1.36 0.19
C VAL A 16 -8.59 2.01 1.48
N GLN A 17 -8.30 1.21 2.50
CA GLN A 17 -7.76 1.70 3.77
C GLN A 17 -6.37 2.32 3.58
N ALA A 18 -5.48 1.67 2.83
CA ALA A 18 -4.15 2.18 2.52
C ALA A 18 -4.23 3.56 1.84
N SER A 19 -5.11 3.71 0.85
CA SER A 19 -5.37 4.99 0.17
C SER A 19 -5.87 6.07 1.13
N ALA A 20 -6.88 5.76 1.96
CA ALA A 20 -7.44 6.72 2.91
C ALA A 20 -6.43 7.13 4.00
N LEU A 21 -5.60 6.19 4.44
CA LEU A 21 -4.53 6.45 5.40
C LEU A 21 -3.45 7.35 4.79
N LEU A 22 -3.03 7.13 3.55
CA LEU A 22 -2.08 8.03 2.86
C LEU A 22 -2.63 9.47 2.75
N ALA A 23 -3.91 9.62 2.39
CA ALA A 23 -4.56 10.93 2.39
C ALA A 23 -4.58 11.57 3.79
N SER A 24 -4.82 10.77 4.82
CA SER A 24 -4.84 11.25 6.22
C SER A 24 -3.45 11.64 6.70
N TRP A 25 -2.44 10.82 6.43
CA TRP A 25 -1.05 11.12 6.75
C TRP A 25 -0.55 12.35 6.02
N ASN A 26 -0.96 12.55 4.76
CA ASN A 26 -0.68 13.79 4.05
C ASN A 26 -1.24 14.99 4.84
N ALA A 27 -2.49 14.94 5.33
CA ALA A 27 -3.07 16.02 6.12
C ALA A 27 -2.38 16.23 7.50
N TRP A 28 -1.92 15.16 8.15
CA TRP A 28 -1.31 15.25 9.49
C TRP A 28 0.16 15.65 9.48
N LEU A 29 0.90 15.26 8.45
CA LEU A 29 2.33 15.53 8.32
C LEU A 29 2.57 17.00 8.02
N GLN A 30 3.53 17.59 8.73
CA GLN A 30 4.07 18.90 8.38
C GLN A 30 4.71 18.87 6.97
N PRO A 31 4.87 20.02 6.29
CA PRO A 31 5.63 20.07 5.04
C PRO A 31 7.01 19.40 5.16
N GLY A 32 7.36 18.55 4.20
CA GLY A 32 8.60 17.75 4.24
C GLY A 32 8.59 16.59 5.26
N GLY A 33 7.48 16.35 5.96
CA GLY A 33 7.33 15.21 6.86
C GLY A 33 7.44 13.87 6.13
N ILE A 34 7.84 12.82 6.84
CA ILE A 34 8.27 11.55 6.25
C ILE A 34 7.19 10.46 6.38
N VAL A 35 7.03 9.68 5.32
CA VAL A 35 6.38 8.36 5.35
C VAL A 35 7.45 7.31 5.11
N HIS A 36 7.58 6.37 6.05
CA HIS A 36 8.52 5.25 5.99
C HIS A 36 7.71 3.95 6.00
N ILE A 37 7.70 3.23 4.87
CA ILE A 37 6.94 2.00 4.70
C ILE A 37 7.88 0.86 4.36
N GLU A 38 7.90 -0.18 5.19
CA GLU A 38 8.48 -1.49 4.88
C GLU A 38 7.37 -2.54 4.73
N VAL A 39 7.39 -3.25 3.60
CA VAL A 39 6.42 -4.29 3.21
C VAL A 39 7.14 -5.47 2.53
N PRO A 40 6.50 -6.64 2.40
CA PRO A 40 6.93 -7.70 1.51
C PRO A 40 7.13 -7.19 0.07
N ASP A 41 8.28 -7.50 -0.53
CA ASP A 41 8.51 -7.24 -1.96
C ASP A 41 7.80 -8.31 -2.79
N LEU A 42 6.57 -8.01 -3.23
CA LEU A 42 5.76 -8.92 -4.03
C LEU A 42 6.50 -9.38 -5.29
N GLY A 43 7.16 -8.45 -5.99
CA GLY A 43 7.80 -8.72 -7.27
C GLY A 43 8.97 -9.70 -7.15
N ARG A 44 9.86 -9.49 -6.17
CA ARG A 44 10.99 -10.40 -5.91
C ARG A 44 10.51 -11.73 -5.33
N THR A 45 9.54 -11.70 -4.42
CA THR A 45 9.02 -12.91 -3.79
C THR A 45 8.28 -13.80 -4.80
N ALA A 46 7.45 -13.22 -5.66
CA ALA A 46 6.77 -13.96 -6.74
C ALA A 46 7.76 -14.61 -7.70
N LYS A 47 8.81 -13.89 -8.12
CA LYS A 47 9.89 -14.46 -8.95
C LYS A 47 10.58 -15.65 -8.27
N ALA A 48 10.86 -15.54 -6.98
CA ALA A 48 11.47 -16.64 -6.22
C ALA A 48 10.52 -17.84 -6.10
N VAL A 49 9.24 -17.63 -5.83
CA VAL A 49 8.21 -18.68 -5.76
C VAL A 49 8.05 -19.42 -7.09
N LEU A 50 8.04 -18.69 -8.21
CA LEU A 50 7.83 -19.28 -9.54
C LEU A 50 9.09 -19.91 -10.14
N SER A 51 10.29 -19.55 -9.66
CA SER A 51 11.55 -20.08 -10.17
C SER A 51 11.63 -21.61 -10.04
N ALA A 52 12.12 -22.27 -11.10
CA ALA A 52 12.43 -23.70 -11.10
C ALA A 52 13.59 -24.05 -10.16
N PHE A 53 14.45 -23.08 -9.84
CA PHE A 53 15.65 -23.28 -9.00
C PHE A 53 15.37 -23.11 -7.50
N THR A 54 14.17 -22.68 -7.12
CA THR A 54 13.80 -22.52 -5.70
C THR A 54 13.25 -23.83 -5.17
N GLY A 55 13.84 -24.36 -4.09
CA GLY A 55 13.35 -25.58 -3.45
C GLY A 55 11.94 -25.40 -2.86
N HIS A 56 11.17 -26.50 -2.78
CA HIS A 56 9.76 -26.48 -2.35
C HIS A 56 9.53 -25.73 -1.03
N LYS A 57 10.34 -25.99 0.00
CA LYS A 57 10.24 -25.31 1.30
C LYS A 57 10.38 -23.78 1.18
N ALA A 58 11.33 -23.31 0.37
CA ALA A 58 11.53 -21.88 0.17
C ALA A 58 10.35 -21.24 -0.59
N LYS A 59 9.72 -21.99 -1.52
CA LYS A 59 8.46 -21.54 -2.16
C LYS A 59 7.35 -21.36 -1.14
N GLN A 60 7.17 -22.30 -0.21
CA GLN A 60 6.17 -22.18 0.86
C GLN A 60 6.44 -20.99 1.79
N VAL A 61 7.71 -20.74 2.13
CA VAL A 61 8.10 -19.54 2.90
C VAL A 61 7.78 -18.26 2.13
N GLY A 62 8.03 -18.23 0.81
CA GLY A 62 7.68 -17.10 -0.04
C GLY A 62 6.17 -16.87 -0.15
N LEU A 63 5.37 -17.93 -0.27
CA LEU A 63 3.91 -17.83 -0.27
C LEU A 63 3.38 -17.27 1.06
N ARG A 64 3.90 -17.75 2.20
CA ARG A 64 3.57 -17.18 3.52
C ARG A 64 3.97 -15.71 3.61
N HIS A 65 5.09 -15.31 3.01
CA HIS A 65 5.52 -13.90 2.99
C HIS A 65 4.58 -13.02 2.16
N ILE A 66 3.97 -13.57 1.10
CA ILE A 66 2.99 -12.87 0.27
C ILE A 66 1.65 -12.77 0.98
N PHE A 67 1.11 -13.88 1.48
CA PHE A 67 -0.26 -13.95 2.00
C PHE A 67 -0.39 -13.71 3.51
N GLY A 68 0.72 -13.45 4.18
CA GLY A 68 0.80 -13.39 5.63
C GLY A 68 0.80 -14.78 6.27
N SER A 69 0.94 -14.82 7.59
CA SER A 69 1.03 -16.06 8.35
C SER A 69 -0.34 -16.70 8.67
N GLN A 70 -1.42 -15.94 8.53
CA GLN A 70 -2.83 -16.41 8.62
C GLN A 70 -3.21 -17.08 9.96
N GLU A 71 -2.46 -16.84 11.02
CA GLU A 71 -2.77 -17.29 12.39
C GLU A 71 -3.94 -16.53 13.02
N ALA A 72 -4.28 -15.38 12.45
CA ALA A 72 -5.40 -14.54 12.85
C ALA A 72 -5.84 -13.64 11.70
N HIS A 73 -7.03 -13.04 11.82
CA HIS A 73 -7.56 -12.09 10.83
C HIS A 73 -6.61 -10.91 10.57
N TRP A 74 -5.89 -10.45 11.58
CA TRP A 74 -4.91 -9.36 11.48
C TRP A 74 -3.60 -9.78 10.82
N ALA A 75 -3.33 -11.09 10.70
CA ALA A 75 -2.09 -11.62 10.13
C ALA A 75 -2.19 -11.90 8.62
N VAL A 76 -3.29 -11.48 7.98
CA VAL A 76 -3.52 -11.59 6.54
C VAL A 76 -2.98 -10.35 5.84
N HIS A 77 -2.24 -10.55 4.74
CA HIS A 77 -1.87 -9.46 3.84
C HIS A 77 -2.98 -9.30 2.80
N TYR A 78 -3.59 -8.12 2.73
CA TYR A 78 -4.68 -7.83 1.81
C TYR A 78 -4.20 -7.31 0.44
N ASP A 79 -2.97 -6.81 0.38
CA ASP A 79 -2.37 -6.31 -0.85
C ASP A 79 -0.87 -6.65 -0.92
N GLY A 80 -0.30 -6.53 -2.13
CA GLY A 80 1.10 -6.81 -2.37
C GLY A 80 1.75 -5.70 -3.20
N TYR A 81 2.92 -5.26 -2.76
CA TYR A 81 3.58 -4.10 -3.33
C TYR A 81 4.84 -4.48 -4.09
N THR A 82 4.96 -3.91 -5.29
CA THR A 82 6.23 -3.82 -6.01
C THR A 82 6.81 -2.43 -5.79
N LYS A 83 8.10 -2.24 -6.09
CA LYS A 83 8.70 -0.90 -6.09
C LYS A 83 7.88 0.09 -6.93
N ALA A 84 7.43 -0.34 -8.11
CA ALA A 84 6.69 0.51 -9.04
C ALA A 84 5.32 0.90 -8.47
N SER A 85 4.53 -0.08 -7.99
CA SER A 85 3.18 0.18 -7.48
C SER A 85 3.20 1.01 -6.19
N LEU A 86 4.13 0.74 -5.26
CA LEU A 86 4.25 1.55 -4.03
C LEU A 86 4.72 2.98 -4.33
N HIS A 87 5.63 3.17 -5.29
CA HIS A 87 6.05 4.51 -5.73
C HIS A 87 4.90 5.28 -6.37
N ALA A 88 4.14 4.64 -7.27
CA ALA A 88 2.99 5.25 -7.93
C ALA A 88 1.93 5.67 -6.91
N LEU A 89 1.60 4.78 -5.96
CA LEU A 89 0.65 5.04 -4.89
C LEU A 89 1.11 6.20 -3.98
N LEU A 90 2.37 6.22 -3.55
CA LEU A 90 2.87 7.34 -2.72
C LEU A 90 2.78 8.67 -3.46
N LYS A 91 3.13 8.69 -4.75
CA LYS A 91 3.08 9.90 -5.59
C LYS A 91 1.66 10.42 -5.80
N SER A 92 0.69 9.53 -6.02
CA SER A 92 -0.72 9.96 -6.18
C SER A 92 -1.24 10.67 -4.92
N PHE A 93 -0.70 10.32 -3.74
CA PHE A 93 -1.05 10.94 -2.46
C PHE A 93 -0.10 12.06 -2.00
N GLY A 94 0.65 12.68 -2.92
CA GLY A 94 1.45 13.89 -2.64
C GLY A 94 2.78 13.64 -1.94
N PHE A 95 3.28 12.39 -1.98
CA PHE A 95 4.59 12.02 -1.45
C PHE A 95 5.60 11.77 -2.57
N THR A 96 6.86 12.16 -2.34
CA THR A 96 7.97 11.89 -3.26
C THR A 96 8.91 10.86 -2.62
N PRO A 97 9.07 9.65 -3.22
CA PRO A 97 10.03 8.67 -2.74
C PRO A 97 11.48 9.17 -2.86
N ASP A 98 12.20 9.22 -1.74
CA ASP A 98 13.60 9.65 -1.65
C ASP A 98 14.56 8.47 -1.70
N ARG A 99 14.18 7.39 -1.01
CA ARG A 99 15.01 6.21 -0.85
C ARG A 99 14.18 4.96 -1.01
N THR A 100 14.79 3.96 -1.64
CA THR A 100 14.23 2.61 -1.71
C THR A 100 15.31 1.60 -1.37
N VAL A 101 14.99 0.69 -0.47
CA VAL A 101 15.87 -0.42 -0.10
C VAL A 101 15.12 -1.72 -0.38
N GLN A 102 15.78 -2.68 -0.99
CA GLN A 102 15.20 -4.01 -1.22
C GLN A 102 16.15 -5.06 -0.65
N GLU A 103 15.72 -5.73 0.39
CA GLU A 103 16.54 -6.63 1.19
C GLU A 103 16.08 -8.07 1.07
N ARG A 104 16.93 -8.99 1.52
CA ARG A 104 16.63 -10.42 1.56
C ARG A 104 17.01 -10.97 2.93
N TYR A 105 16.09 -11.67 3.57
CA TYR A 105 16.35 -12.35 4.84
C TYR A 105 15.77 -13.77 4.81
N LYS A 106 16.59 -14.81 5.04
CA LYS A 106 16.14 -16.21 5.10
C LYS A 106 15.11 -16.63 4.02
N ALA A 107 15.36 -16.18 2.77
CA ALA A 107 14.54 -16.39 1.57
C ALA A 107 13.24 -15.56 1.42
N THR A 108 12.97 -14.62 2.34
CA THR A 108 11.97 -13.56 2.12
C THR A 108 12.63 -12.32 1.54
N TYR A 109 11.83 -11.48 0.88
CA TYR A 109 12.27 -10.23 0.27
C TYR A 109 11.41 -9.09 0.80
N ASN A 110 12.06 -8.03 1.26
CA ASN A 110 11.40 -6.84 1.77
C ASN A 110 11.68 -5.65 0.86
N LEU A 111 10.72 -4.74 0.80
CA LEU A 111 10.77 -3.48 0.11
C LEU A 111 10.52 -2.38 1.14
N THR A 112 11.50 -1.52 1.34
CA THR A 112 11.37 -0.30 2.13
C THR A 112 11.37 0.91 1.22
N VAL A 113 10.41 1.82 1.39
CA VAL A 113 10.36 3.12 0.74
C VAL A 113 10.26 4.22 1.80
N ILE A 114 11.15 5.20 1.71
CA ILE A 114 11.12 6.42 2.49
C ILE A 114 10.76 7.55 1.53
N ALA A 115 9.71 8.30 1.85
CA ALA A 115 9.20 9.39 1.04
C ALA A 115 8.90 10.61 1.90
N HIS A 116 9.15 11.81 1.39
CA HIS A 116 8.71 13.04 2.03
C HIS A 116 7.40 13.54 1.43
N LYS A 117 6.62 14.27 2.24
CA LYS A 117 5.46 15.03 1.78
C LYS A 117 5.92 16.19 0.91
N ALA A 118 5.61 16.12 -0.38
CA ALA A 118 5.99 17.11 -1.37
C ALA A 118 4.92 18.19 -1.57
N SER A 119 3.65 17.85 -1.37
CA SER A 119 2.53 18.80 -1.46
C SER A 119 1.42 18.46 -0.48
N ASP A 120 0.69 19.49 -0.05
CA ASP A 120 -0.59 19.35 0.62
C ASP A 120 -1.66 18.91 -0.38
N LEU A 121 -2.50 17.96 0.02
CA LEU A 121 -3.68 17.59 -0.74
C LEU A 121 -4.93 18.23 -0.16
N THR A 122 -5.72 18.87 -1.02
CA THR A 122 -7.11 19.17 -0.71
C THR A 122 -7.92 17.88 -0.60
N GLU A 123 -9.12 17.96 -0.01
CA GLU A 123 -10.03 16.82 0.04
C GLU A 123 -10.41 16.31 -1.35
N GLN A 124 -10.67 17.22 -2.30
CA GLN A 124 -10.99 16.83 -3.68
C GLN A 124 -9.81 16.12 -4.35
N GLN A 125 -8.58 16.62 -4.19
CA GLN A 125 -7.39 15.96 -4.74
C GLN A 125 -7.17 14.57 -4.13
N ALA A 126 -7.46 14.39 -2.84
CA ALA A 126 -7.39 13.07 -2.21
C ALA A 126 -8.45 12.10 -2.77
N LEU A 127 -9.66 12.59 -3.05
CA LEU A 127 -10.72 11.81 -3.70
C LEU A 127 -10.32 11.41 -5.13
N ASP A 128 -9.80 12.35 -5.91
CA ASP A 128 -9.38 12.11 -7.29
C ASP A 128 -8.22 11.11 -7.34
N ALA A 129 -7.23 11.25 -6.44
CA ALA A 129 -6.11 10.31 -6.31
C ALA A 129 -6.57 8.90 -5.95
N ALA A 130 -7.52 8.77 -5.03
CA ALA A 130 -8.10 7.49 -4.66
C ALA A 130 -8.89 6.86 -5.81
N GLN A 131 -9.72 7.63 -6.50
CA GLN A 131 -10.48 7.14 -7.63
C GLN A 131 -9.57 6.67 -8.76
N ALA A 132 -8.54 7.44 -9.10
CA ALA A 132 -7.54 7.05 -10.09
C ALA A 132 -6.85 5.74 -9.70
N HIS A 133 -6.29 5.66 -8.49
CA HIS A 133 -5.59 4.45 -8.02
C HIS A 133 -6.51 3.22 -7.98
N LEU A 134 -7.72 3.35 -7.44
CA LEU A 134 -8.63 2.22 -7.31
C LEU A 134 -9.18 1.75 -8.67
N SER A 135 -9.28 2.65 -9.65
CA SER A 135 -9.70 2.29 -11.00
C SER A 135 -8.67 1.43 -11.75
N GLU A 136 -7.38 1.48 -11.36
CA GLU A 136 -6.33 0.59 -11.91
C GLU A 136 -6.59 -0.90 -11.62
N TYR A 137 -7.44 -1.21 -10.64
CA TYR A 137 -7.80 -2.59 -10.27
C TYR A 137 -9.10 -3.06 -10.94
N MET A 138 -9.76 -2.21 -11.71
CA MET A 138 -10.92 -2.62 -12.50
C MET A 138 -10.46 -3.44 -13.71
N VAL A 139 -11.27 -4.41 -14.08
CA VAL A 139 -10.99 -5.23 -15.28
C VAL A 139 -11.28 -4.45 -16.56
N ASP A 140 -12.38 -3.70 -16.57
CA ASP A 140 -12.86 -2.89 -17.68
C ASP A 140 -13.85 -1.81 -17.21
N GLU A 141 -14.51 -1.11 -18.14
CA GLU A 141 -15.50 -0.06 -17.84
C GLU A 141 -16.94 -0.60 -17.67
N SER A 142 -17.12 -1.91 -17.50
CA SER A 142 -18.46 -2.51 -17.38
C SER A 142 -19.24 -1.94 -16.19
N PRO A 143 -20.59 -1.92 -16.26
CA PRO A 143 -21.41 -1.45 -15.14
C PRO A 143 -21.15 -2.20 -13.81
N SER A 144 -20.69 -3.44 -13.86
CA SER A 144 -20.28 -4.21 -12.68
C SER A 144 -19.02 -3.66 -12.02
N GLU A 145 -17.97 -3.41 -12.79
CA GLU A 145 -16.71 -2.85 -12.28
C GLU A 145 -16.93 -1.42 -11.76
N GLN A 146 -17.76 -0.63 -12.44
CA GLN A 146 -18.13 0.72 -11.98
C GLN A 146 -18.88 0.70 -10.63
N ARG A 147 -19.74 -0.31 -10.39
CA ARG A 147 -20.37 -0.50 -9.07
C ARG A 147 -19.36 -0.89 -8.01
N LEU A 148 -18.39 -1.75 -8.34
CA LEU A 148 -17.31 -2.13 -7.43
C LEU A 148 -16.46 -0.91 -7.03
N LEU A 149 -16.05 -0.10 -8.00
CA LEU A 149 -15.34 1.16 -7.75
C LEU A 149 -16.17 2.10 -6.88
N SER A 150 -17.47 2.21 -7.13
CA SER A 150 -18.37 3.03 -6.31
C SER A 150 -18.41 2.56 -4.86
N THR A 151 -18.43 1.24 -4.61
CA THR A 151 -18.31 0.68 -3.26
C THR A 151 -16.97 1.06 -2.63
N TRP A 152 -15.85 0.88 -3.34
CA TRP A 152 -14.53 1.26 -2.82
C TRP A 152 -14.42 2.76 -2.50
N MET A 153 -14.99 3.62 -3.34
CA MET A 153 -14.99 5.07 -3.09
C MET A 153 -15.86 5.47 -1.90
N ASN A 154 -16.96 4.76 -1.64
CA ASN A 154 -17.78 4.97 -0.45
C ASN A 154 -17.01 4.55 0.82
N ASP A 155 -16.35 3.39 0.78
CA ASP A 155 -15.53 2.91 1.89
C ASP A 155 -14.32 3.82 2.14
N PHE A 156 -13.70 4.37 1.08
CA PHE A 156 -12.64 5.36 1.18
C PHE A 156 -13.11 6.59 1.94
N LYS A 157 -14.26 7.18 1.54
CA LYS A 157 -14.86 8.35 2.20
C LYS A 157 -15.15 8.06 3.67
N ALA A 158 -15.74 6.90 3.97
CA ALA A 158 -16.03 6.49 5.33
C ALA A 158 -14.75 6.35 6.18
N GLN A 159 -13.68 5.76 5.62
CA GLN A 159 -12.40 5.62 6.31
C GLN A 159 -11.69 6.96 6.51
N LEU A 160 -11.75 7.85 5.51
CA LEU A 160 -11.20 9.19 5.58
C LEU A 160 -11.90 10.03 6.65
N ALA A 161 -13.22 9.94 6.75
CA ALA A 161 -14.00 10.62 7.80
C ALA A 161 -13.63 10.12 9.20
N LYS A 162 -13.39 8.82 9.39
CA LYS A 162 -12.96 8.26 10.70
C LYS A 162 -11.60 8.79 11.16
N THR A 163 -10.70 9.03 10.22
CA THR A 163 -9.32 9.41 10.49
C THR A 163 -9.14 10.93 10.56
N ARG A 164 -9.91 11.70 9.79
CA ARG A 164 -9.86 13.17 9.79
C ARG A 164 -10.90 13.82 10.72
N GLY A 165 -11.98 13.13 11.07
CA GLY A 165 -13.10 13.67 11.88
C GLY A 165 -12.88 13.68 13.39
N GLY A 166 -11.65 13.45 13.86
CA GLY A 166 -11.26 13.66 15.26
C GLY A 166 -10.66 15.04 15.46
N SER A 167 -11.50 16.07 15.52
CA SER A 167 -11.18 17.38 16.10
C SER A 167 -12.11 17.63 17.28
#